data_AF-A0A1V0M491-F1
#
_entry.id   AF-A0A1V0M491-F1
#
_cell.length_a   1.000
_cell.length_b   1.000
_cell.length_c   1.000
_cell.angle_alpha   90.00
_cell.angle_beta   90.00
_cell.angle_gamma   90.00
#
_symmetry.space_group_name_H-M   'P 1'
#
loop_
_entity.id
_entity.type
_entity.pdbx_description
1 polymer ?
#
loop_
_entity_poly.entity_id
_entity_poly.type
_entity_poly.pdbx_seq_one_letter_code
_entity_poly.pdbx_strand_id
1 'polypeptide(L)'
;MRNLVNLYCHVDDFCQIFMPQWQKYLIESGERQRLRQGRMSTSEIMTIIIAFHMSHQRDFKNFYLGFIYLYHRKAFPTLLSYTRFLEVMPMVLIPLSSFFTHLKGKPTGIEFIDSTSIKVCHNLRIPRHKVFKETAARGKGTMGGF
;
A
#
# COMPACT_ATOMS: atom_id res chain seq x y z
N MET A 1 15.94 -2.32 12.90
CA MET A 1 14.68 -3.10 12.77
C MET A 1 14.93 -4.47 13.35
N ARG A 2 14.27 -4.85 14.46
CA ARG A 2 14.70 -6.01 15.26
C ARG A 2 14.36 -7.37 14.68
N ASN A 3 13.47 -7.48 13.67
CA ASN A 3 13.34 -8.76 12.94
C ASN A 3 12.65 -8.62 11.55
N LEU A 4 13.43 -8.32 10.50
CA LEU A 4 12.92 -8.29 9.12
C LEU A 4 12.40 -9.67 8.68
N VAL A 5 13.02 -10.74 9.18
CA VAL A 5 12.63 -12.12 8.88
C VAL A 5 11.23 -12.41 9.40
N ASN A 6 10.94 -12.08 10.66
CA ASN A 6 9.60 -12.30 11.20
C ASN A 6 8.53 -11.50 10.44
N LEU A 7 8.84 -10.24 10.08
CA LEU A 7 7.94 -9.44 9.25
C LEU A 7 7.67 -10.13 7.92
N TYR A 8 8.72 -10.61 7.25
CA TYR A 8 8.59 -11.34 5.99
C TYR A 8 7.73 -12.59 6.16
N CYS A 9 7.99 -13.43 7.17
CA CYS A 9 7.20 -14.63 7.43
C CYS A 9 5.71 -14.31 7.60
N HIS A 10 5.37 -13.32 8.45
CA HIS A 10 3.97 -12.91 8.64
C HIS A 10 3.30 -12.40 7.36
N VAL A 11 4.03 -11.64 6.54
CA VAL A 11 3.51 -11.13 5.26
C VAL A 11 3.37 -12.27 4.25
N ASP A 12 4.33 -13.19 4.18
CA ASP A 12 4.33 -14.30 3.24
C ASP A 12 3.20 -15.30 3.54
N ASP A 13 3.03 -15.70 4.80
CA ASP A 13 1.93 -16.55 5.25
C ASP A 13 0.57 -15.97 4.86
N PHE A 14 0.41 -14.65 5.02
CA PHE A 14 -0.79 -13.94 4.55
C PHE A 14 -0.93 -13.99 3.03
N CYS A 15 0.14 -13.67 2.28
CA CYS A 15 0.09 -13.65 0.81
C CYS A 15 -0.23 -15.03 0.21
N GLN A 16 0.27 -16.11 0.80
CA GLN A 16 -0.01 -17.48 0.36
C GLN A 16 -1.51 -17.81 0.41
N ILE A 17 -2.24 -17.28 1.40
CA ILE A 17 -3.68 -17.49 1.55
C ILE A 17 -4.48 -16.47 0.73
N PHE A 18 -4.11 -15.19 0.82
CA PHE A 18 -4.87 -14.09 0.25
C PHE A 18 -4.78 -14.03 -1.28
N MET A 19 -3.60 -14.18 -1.87
CA MET A 19 -3.39 -13.97 -3.31
C MET A 19 -4.22 -14.93 -4.18
N PRO A 20 -4.27 -16.26 -3.90
CA PRO A 20 -5.10 -17.18 -4.68
C PRO A 20 -6.59 -16.88 -4.56
N GLN A 21 -7.07 -16.47 -3.38
CA GLN A 21 -8.47 -16.12 -3.16
C GLN A 21 -8.81 -14.83 -3.90
N TRP A 22 -7.98 -13.79 -3.74
CA TRP A 22 -8.17 -12.52 -4.41
C TRP A 22 -8.22 -12.69 -5.94
N GLN A 23 -7.32 -13.50 -6.51
CA GLN A 23 -7.33 -13.76 -7.94
C GLN A 23 -8.62 -14.43 -8.44
N LYS A 24 -9.28 -15.25 -7.62
CA LYS A 24 -10.59 -15.85 -7.95
C LYS A 24 -11.73 -14.83 -7.89
N TYR A 25 -11.62 -13.80 -7.03
CA TYR A 25 -12.61 -12.74 -6.92
C TYR A 25 -12.49 -11.65 -7.99
N LEU A 26 -11.38 -11.61 -8.73
CA LEU A 26 -11.22 -10.67 -9.83
C LEU A 26 -12.20 -11.02 -10.95
N ILE A 27 -13.00 -10.04 -11.35
CA ILE A 27 -13.94 -10.20 -12.47
C ILE A 27 -13.13 -10.39 -13.75
N GLU A 28 -13.37 -11.49 -14.45
CA GLU A 28 -12.79 -11.71 -15.76
C GLU A 28 -13.42 -10.75 -16.77
N SER A 29 -12.61 -9.89 -17.41
CA SER A 29 -13.12 -8.96 -18.43
C SER A 29 -13.46 -9.65 -19.76
N GLY A 30 -13.27 -10.97 -19.87
CA GLY A 30 -13.39 -11.74 -21.12
C GLY A 30 -12.24 -11.52 -22.11
N GLU A 31 -11.40 -10.51 -21.90
CA GLU A 31 -10.22 -10.23 -22.72
C GLU A 31 -9.00 -11.02 -22.22
N ARG A 32 -8.17 -11.48 -23.15
CA ARG A 32 -6.93 -12.18 -22.82
C ARG A 32 -5.91 -11.21 -22.26
N GLN A 33 -5.89 -11.04 -20.94
CA GLN A 33 -4.89 -10.24 -20.26
C GLN A 33 -3.61 -11.04 -19.99
N ARG A 34 -2.46 -10.44 -20.26
CA ARG A 34 -1.16 -11.09 -20.01
C ARG A 34 -0.77 -10.92 -18.55
N LEU A 35 -0.90 -12.00 -17.77
CA LEU A 35 -0.34 -12.09 -16.43
C LEU A 35 1.17 -12.33 -16.51
N ARG A 36 1.98 -11.28 -16.36
CA ARG A 36 3.44 -11.41 -16.24
C ARG A 36 3.84 -11.52 -14.78
N GLN A 37 4.42 -12.65 -14.40
CA GLN A 37 5.07 -12.76 -13.10
C GLN A 37 6.26 -11.80 -13.02
N GLY A 38 6.29 -10.99 -11.96
CA GLY A 38 7.41 -10.13 -11.66
C GLY A 38 8.62 -10.94 -11.17
N ARG A 39 9.82 -10.35 -11.21
CA ARG A 39 11.03 -10.97 -10.65
C ARG A 39 11.03 -11.05 -9.12
N MET A 40 10.25 -10.18 -8.50
CA MET A 40 10.10 -10.08 -7.04
C MET A 40 8.65 -10.41 -6.71
N SER A 41 8.48 -11.20 -5.65
CA SER A 41 7.17 -11.62 -5.15
C SER A 41 6.40 -10.47 -4.51
N THR A 42 5.08 -10.62 -4.39
CA THR A 42 4.23 -9.65 -3.71
C THR A 42 4.59 -9.52 -2.23
N SER A 43 4.94 -10.62 -1.55
CA SER A 43 5.35 -10.62 -0.14
C SER A 43 6.66 -9.87 0.09
N GLU A 44 7.66 -10.03 -0.79
CA GLU A 44 8.91 -9.25 -0.72
C GLU A 44 8.65 -7.75 -0.88
N ILE A 45 7.84 -7.35 -1.87
CA ILE A 45 7.51 -5.94 -2.12
C ILE A 45 6.78 -5.35 -0.91
N MET A 46 5.75 -6.04 -0.41
CA MET A 46 5.00 -5.61 0.78
C MET A 46 5.91 -5.48 2.00
N THR A 47 6.81 -6.43 2.21
CA THR A 47 7.78 -6.42 3.31
C THR A 47 8.64 -5.16 3.26
N ILE A 48 9.19 -4.80 2.11
CA ILE A 48 10.03 -3.59 1.95
C ILE A 48 9.23 -2.32 2.28
N ILE A 49 7.98 -2.22 1.84
CA ILE A 49 7.12 -1.06 2.11
C ILE A 49 6.80 -0.94 3.60
N ILE A 50 6.40 -2.04 4.24
CA ILE A 50 6.10 -2.04 5.68
C ILE A 50 7.37 -1.74 6.49
N ALA A 51 8.49 -2.35 6.11
CA ALA A 51 9.80 -2.13 6.70
C ALA A 51 10.21 -0.65 6.61
N PHE A 52 9.94 0.02 5.49
CA PHE A 52 10.18 1.47 5.36
C PHE A 52 9.43 2.26 6.43
N HIS A 53 8.12 2.05 6.56
CA HIS A 53 7.31 2.75 7.55
C HIS A 53 7.72 2.43 8.99
N MET A 54 8.08 1.17 9.29
CA MET A 54 8.61 0.76 10.59
C MET A 54 10.02 1.29 10.89
N SER A 55 10.79 1.69 9.88
CA SER A 55 12.15 2.20 10.04
C SER A 55 12.19 3.67 10.48
N HIS A 56 11.07 4.39 10.40
CA HIS A 56 10.96 5.82 10.65
C HIS A 56 11.90 6.68 9.77
N GLN A 57 12.36 6.15 8.64
CA GLN A 57 13.14 6.92 7.67
C GLN A 57 12.24 7.90 6.92
N ARG A 58 12.74 9.11 6.68
CA ARG A 58 11.99 10.18 6.01
C ARG A 58 11.91 10.00 4.49
N ASP A 59 12.94 9.41 3.91
CA ASP A 59 13.09 9.28 2.46
C ASP A 59 13.16 7.81 2.05
N PHE A 60 12.23 7.40 1.20
CA PHE A 60 12.15 6.03 0.68
C PHE A 60 13.38 5.66 -0.17
N LYS A 61 13.94 6.60 -0.94
CA LYS A 61 15.13 6.37 -1.76
C LYS A 61 16.34 6.02 -0.92
N ASN A 62 16.57 6.77 0.16
CA ASN A 62 17.68 6.51 1.07
C ASN A 62 17.49 5.20 1.84
N PHE A 63 16.25 4.89 2.25
CA PHE A 63 15.92 3.59 2.83
C PHE A 63 16.21 2.45 1.84
N TYR A 64 15.74 2.56 0.60
CA TYR A 64 15.88 1.49 -0.38
C TYR A 64 17.33 1.26 -0.81
N LEU A 65 18.05 2.33 -1.18
CA LEU A 65 19.42 2.24 -1.68
C LEU A 65 20.46 2.09 -0.56
N GLY A 66 20.21 2.70 0.59
CA GLY A 66 21.13 2.66 1.72
C GLY A 66 20.88 1.47 2.64
N PHE A 67 19.63 1.24 3.05
CA PHE A 67 19.33 0.19 4.04
C PHE A 67 19.10 -1.18 3.37
N ILE A 68 18.16 -1.27 2.43
CA ILE A 68 17.80 -2.54 1.80
C ILE A 68 18.93 -3.05 0.90
N TYR A 69 19.41 -2.22 -0.02
CA TYR A 69 20.42 -2.63 -1.01
C TYR A 69 21.81 -2.91 -0.40
N LEU A 70 22.23 -2.20 0.66
CA LEU A 70 23.54 -2.46 1.28
C LEU A 70 23.49 -3.58 2.32
N TYR A 71 22.49 -3.58 3.22
CA TYR A 71 22.49 -4.48 4.37
C TYR A 71 21.61 -5.72 4.20
N HIS A 72 20.55 -5.65 3.38
CA HIS A 72 19.56 -6.73 3.23
C HIS A 72 19.51 -7.36 1.84
N ARG A 73 20.50 -7.09 0.99
CA ARG A 73 20.56 -7.68 -0.36
C ARG A 73 20.58 -9.21 -0.39
N LYS A 74 21.17 -9.84 0.62
CA LYS A 74 21.15 -11.30 0.76
C LYS A 74 19.75 -11.85 1.01
N ALA A 75 18.89 -11.08 1.69
CA ALA A 75 17.50 -11.46 1.93
C ALA A 75 16.61 -11.23 0.70
N PHE A 76 17.00 -10.34 -0.21
CA PHE A 76 16.29 -10.04 -1.46
C PHE A 76 17.20 -10.26 -2.68
N PRO A 77 17.48 -11.52 -3.05
CA PRO A 77 18.43 -11.83 -4.12
C PRO A 77 17.99 -11.29 -5.49
N THR A 78 16.68 -11.15 -5.73
CA THR A 78 16.09 -10.62 -6.96
C THR A 78 15.67 -9.15 -6.84
N LEU A 79 16.33 -8.38 -5.95
CA LEU A 79 16.01 -6.97 -5.72
C LEU A 79 15.94 -6.14 -7.01
N LEU A 80 14.82 -5.44 -7.21
CA LEU A 80 14.61 -4.57 -8.36
C LEU A 80 15.46 -3.29 -8.26
N SER A 81 15.70 -2.61 -9.37
CA SER A 81 16.23 -1.24 -9.32
C SER A 81 15.21 -0.33 -8.61
N TYR A 82 15.68 0.76 -8.00
CA TYR A 82 14.81 1.71 -7.30
C TYR A 82 13.66 2.21 -8.18
N THR A 83 13.96 2.62 -9.42
CA THR A 83 12.95 3.10 -10.37
C THR A 83 11.93 2.01 -10.71
N ARG A 84 12.39 0.78 -10.95
CA ARG A 84 11.50 -0.34 -11.24
C ARG A 84 10.65 -0.73 -10.04
N PHE A 85 11.18 -0.61 -8.83
CA PHE A 85 10.42 -0.86 -7.61
C PHE A 85 9.25 0.13 -7.48
N LEU A 86 9.49 1.43 -7.72
CA LEU A 86 8.44 2.45 -7.68
C LEU A 86 7.32 2.19 -8.69
N GLU A 87 7.65 1.70 -9.88
CA GLU A 87 6.66 1.34 -10.90
C GLU A 87 5.76 0.17 -10.48
N VAL A 88 6.30 -0.78 -9.70
CA VAL A 88 5.57 -1.99 -9.26
C VAL A 88 4.87 -1.78 -7.92
N MET A 89 5.35 -0.87 -7.08
CA MET A 89 4.83 -0.58 -5.74
C MET A 89 3.30 -0.39 -5.68
N PRO A 90 2.63 0.29 -6.62
CA PRO A 90 1.17 0.43 -6.59
C PRO A 90 0.39 -0.89 -6.74
N MET A 91 0.99 -1.93 -7.33
CA MET A 91 0.30 -3.22 -7.54
C MET A 91 -0.05 -3.93 -6.25
N VAL A 92 0.69 -3.67 -5.16
CA VAL A 92 0.44 -4.30 -3.87
C VAL A 92 -0.51 -3.49 -2.97
N LEU A 93 -1.11 -2.41 -3.46
CA LEU A 93 -1.99 -1.56 -2.65
C LEU A 93 -3.17 -2.33 -2.04
N ILE A 94 -3.85 -3.15 -2.84
CA ILE A 94 -4.98 -3.98 -2.41
C ILE A 94 -4.56 -5.03 -1.37
N PRO A 95 -3.55 -5.89 -1.62
CA PRO A 95 -3.13 -6.88 -0.63
C PRO A 95 -2.57 -6.23 0.64
N LEU A 96 -1.88 -5.08 0.53
CA LEU A 96 -1.41 -4.32 1.69
C LEU A 96 -2.57 -3.78 2.54
N SER A 97 -3.63 -3.26 1.90
CA SER A 97 -4.82 -2.76 2.59
C SER A 97 -5.59 -3.89 3.30
N SER A 98 -5.70 -5.04 2.65
CA SER A 98 -6.29 -6.23 3.26
C SER A 98 -5.45 -6.77 4.41
N PHE A 99 -4.12 -6.80 4.25
CA PHE A 99 -3.19 -7.20 5.31
C PHE A 99 -3.33 -6.32 6.55
N PHE A 100 -3.39 -5.00 6.37
CA PHE A 100 -3.62 -4.10 7.51
C PHE A 100 -5.00 -4.28 8.14
N THR A 101 -6.03 -4.57 7.36
CA THR A 101 -7.35 -4.89 7.90
C THR A 101 -7.33 -6.17 8.75
N HIS A 102 -6.57 -7.18 8.33
CA HIS A 102 -6.35 -8.40 9.12
C HIS A 102 -5.60 -8.14 10.43
N LEU A 103 -4.65 -7.18 10.42
CA LEU A 103 -3.90 -6.80 11.62
C LEU A 103 -4.69 -5.90 12.60
N LYS A 104 -5.76 -5.23 12.14
CA LYS A 104 -6.59 -4.39 13.00
C LYS A 104 -7.27 -5.25 14.07
N GLY A 105 -7.24 -4.77 15.30
CA GLY A 105 -8.01 -5.37 16.40
C GLY A 105 -9.52 -5.24 16.17
N LYS A 106 -10.30 -5.92 17.01
CA LYS A 106 -11.76 -5.77 16.98
C LYS A 106 -12.15 -4.31 17.20
N PRO A 107 -13.05 -3.75 16.38
CA PRO A 107 -13.52 -2.39 16.58
C PRO A 107 -14.20 -2.30 17.94
N THR A 108 -13.78 -1.34 18.77
CA THR A 108 -14.37 -1.06 20.09
C THR A 108 -15.61 -0.18 20.00
N GLY A 109 -16.06 0.16 18.78
CA GLY A 109 -17.15 1.10 18.52
C GLY A 109 -16.72 2.58 18.50
N ILE A 110 -15.46 2.87 18.82
CA ILE A 110 -14.89 4.22 18.80
C ILE A 110 -13.70 4.22 17.84
N GLU A 111 -13.83 4.96 16.75
CA GLU A 111 -12.77 5.13 15.75
C GLU A 111 -12.28 6.58 15.78
N PHE A 112 -10.99 6.77 16.04
CA PHE A 112 -10.35 8.07 15.93
C PHE A 112 -9.86 8.25 14.50
N ILE A 113 -10.51 9.14 13.76
CA ILE A 113 -10.03 9.64 12.48
C ILE A 113 -9.48 11.03 12.73
N ASP A 114 -8.23 11.25 12.32
CA ASP A 114 -7.66 12.60 12.32
C ASP A 114 -8.50 13.50 11.41
N SER A 115 -8.80 14.71 11.85
CA SER A 115 -9.66 15.69 11.17
C SER A 115 -9.08 16.22 9.85
N THR A 116 -8.06 15.56 9.31
CA THR A 116 -7.41 15.92 8.05
C THR A 116 -8.41 15.85 6.91
N SER A 117 -8.58 16.98 6.23
CA SER A 117 -9.51 17.09 5.13
C SER A 117 -8.99 16.40 3.87
N ILE A 118 -9.78 15.46 3.35
CA ILE A 118 -9.49 14.82 2.07
C ILE A 118 -10.05 15.72 0.96
N LYS A 119 -9.18 16.46 0.29
CA LYS A 119 -9.56 17.34 -0.83
C LYS A 119 -9.87 16.50 -2.06
N VAL A 120 -11.15 16.40 -2.39
CA VAL A 120 -11.63 15.59 -3.52
C VAL A 120 -11.61 16.38 -4.84
N CYS A 121 -11.82 17.69 -4.77
CA CYS A 121 -11.70 18.59 -5.91
C CYS A 121 -11.31 20.01 -5.46
N HIS A 122 -10.95 20.86 -6.42
CA HIS A 122 -10.76 22.29 -6.16
C HIS A 122 -12.12 22.99 -5.95
N ASN A 123 -12.21 24.00 -5.08
CA ASN A 123 -13.46 24.67 -4.71
C ASN A 123 -14.26 25.18 -5.92
N LEU A 124 -13.57 25.68 -6.94
CA LEU A 124 -14.16 26.15 -8.21
C LEU A 124 -14.82 25.03 -9.04
N ARG A 125 -14.46 23.76 -8.81
CA ARG A 125 -14.97 22.60 -9.54
C ARG A 125 -16.12 21.89 -8.82
N ILE A 126 -16.49 22.33 -7.62
CA ILE A 126 -17.58 21.72 -6.82
C ILE A 126 -18.87 21.55 -7.64
N PRO A 127 -19.36 22.54 -8.42
CA PRO A 127 -20.60 22.37 -9.20
C PRO A 127 -20.51 21.33 -10.32
N ARG A 128 -19.29 20.97 -10.76
CA ARG A 128 -19.03 20.09 -11.91
C ARG A 128 -18.53 18.70 -11.49
N HIS A 129 -18.21 18.50 -10.22
CA HIS A 129 -17.63 17.27 -9.73
C HIS A 129 -18.71 16.18 -9.56
N LYS A 130 -18.57 15.08 -10.32
CA LYS A 130 -19.57 14.00 -10.34
C LYS A 130 -19.13 12.73 -9.59
N VAL A 131 -17.82 12.48 -9.49
CA VAL A 131 -17.26 11.20 -9.01
C VAL A 131 -17.67 10.87 -7.56
N PHE A 132 -17.67 11.88 -6.68
CA PHE A 132 -18.05 11.74 -5.28
C PHE A 132 -19.22 12.64 -4.90
N LYS A 133 -20.15 12.89 -5.82
CA LYS A 133 -21.27 13.83 -5.58
C LYS A 133 -22.11 13.45 -4.35
N GLU A 134 -22.25 12.16 -4.08
CA GLU A 134 -23.08 11.63 -2.98
C GLU A 134 -22.28 11.35 -1.70
N THR A 135 -20.94 11.34 -1.79
CA THR A 135 -20.05 10.97 -0.66
C THR A 135 -19.30 12.17 -0.10
N ALA A 136 -18.90 13.11 -0.96
CA ALA A 136 -18.12 14.27 -0.56
C ALA A 136 -19.02 15.45 -0.17
N ALA A 137 -18.76 16.02 1.00
CA ALA A 137 -19.42 17.22 1.51
C ALA A 137 -18.41 18.35 1.72
N ARG A 138 -18.92 19.59 1.83
CA ARG A 138 -18.10 20.74 2.21
C ARG A 138 -17.73 20.66 3.68
N GLY A 139 -16.46 20.94 3.97
CA GLY A 139 -15.92 20.97 5.33
C GLY A 139 -15.31 22.32 5.66
N LYS A 140 -15.10 22.56 6.96
CA LYS A 140 -14.27 23.67 7.44
C LYS A 140 -13.12 23.10 8.25
N GLY A 141 -11.90 23.50 7.90
CA GLY A 141 -10.71 23.25 8.69
C GLY A 141 -10.23 24.53 9.36
N THR A 142 -9.17 24.41 10.17
CA THR A 142 -8.48 25.55 10.81
C THR A 142 -7.99 26.58 9.79
N MET A 143 -7.64 26.14 8.58
CA MET A 143 -7.15 26.97 7.48
C MET A 143 -8.27 27.51 6.56
N GLY A 144 -9.54 27.28 6.88
CA GLY A 144 -10.70 27.77 6.11
C GLY A 144 -11.63 26.66 5.57
N GLY A 145 -12.61 27.07 4.75
CA GLY A 145 -13.60 26.18 4.14
C GLY A 145 -13.13 25.54 2.83
N PHE A 146 -13.54 24.30 2.58
CA PHE A 146 -13.28 23.56 1.35
C PHE A 146 -14.54 22.81 0.88
#